data_AF-A0A536BWA0-F1
#
_entry.id   AF-A0A536BWA0-F1
#
_cell.length_a   1.000
_cell.length_b   1.000
_cell.length_c   1.000
_cell.angle_alpha   90.00
_cell.angle_beta   90.00
_cell.angle_gamma   90.00
#
_symmetry.space_group_name_H-M   'P 1'
#
loop_
_entity.id
_entity.type
_entity.pdbx_description
1 polymer ?
#
loop_
_entity_poly.entity_id
_entity_poly.type
_entity_poly.pdbx_seq_one_letter_code
_entity_poly.pdbx_strand_id
1 'polypeptide(L)'
;MSEQPLDLSAWEKATEEAPGNRRGLLIGCVGLLLLLVVSVVVFLLISPLPRGFGAALAVADRGKPDVVGANYWLTTSGPPTLRVYLAPGVRQPRAREIGCGLVRDELGRAGISDTSWTVIAATGESLATSSTICP
;
A
#
# COMPACT_ATOMS: atom_id res chain seq x y z
N MET A 1 59.61 -3.99 44.88
CA MET A 1 58.55 -3.68 43.89
C MET A 1 57.42 -3.02 44.67
N SER A 2 57.26 -1.71 44.50
CA SER A 2 56.27 -0.90 45.20
C SER A 2 55.10 -0.63 44.26
N GLU A 3 53.93 -1.17 44.59
CA GLU A 3 52.69 -0.95 43.84
C GLU A 3 52.24 0.51 44.04
N GLN A 4 52.20 1.28 42.95
CA GLN A 4 51.60 2.63 42.96
C GLN A 4 50.08 2.48 43.00
N PRO A 5 49.37 3.21 43.89
CA PRO A 5 47.92 3.21 43.88
C PRO A 5 47.42 3.89 42.59
N LEU A 6 46.57 3.19 41.84
CA LEU A 6 45.89 3.74 40.67
C LEU A 6 45.03 4.92 41.10
N ASP A 7 45.39 6.12 40.61
CA ASP A 7 44.63 7.35 40.82
C ASP A 7 43.37 7.32 39.92
N LEU A 8 42.26 6.85 40.50
CA LEU A 8 40.95 6.72 39.83
C LEU A 8 40.23 8.07 39.69
N SER A 9 40.75 9.16 40.26
CA SER A 9 40.14 10.48 40.20
C SER A 9 40.08 11.06 38.78
N ALA A 10 41.02 10.63 37.90
CA ALA A 10 41.03 11.00 36.49
C ALA A 10 39.94 10.28 35.66
N TRP A 11 39.54 9.07 36.08
CA TRP A 11 38.46 8.32 35.41
C TRP A 11 37.08 8.83 35.79
N GLU A 12 36.89 9.22 37.05
CA GLU A 12 35.62 9.77 37.54
C GLU A 12 35.29 11.11 36.85
N LYS A 13 36.32 11.93 36.60
CA LYS A 13 36.22 13.23 35.92
C LYS A 13 35.95 13.14 34.41
N ALA A 14 36.17 11.99 33.78
CA ALA A 14 35.87 11.78 32.35
C ALA A 14 34.40 11.39 32.08
N THR A 15 33.66 11.02 33.13
CA THR A 15 32.22 10.74 33.08
C THR A 15 31.34 11.91 33.52
N GLU A 16 31.94 12.94 34.13
CA GLU A 16 31.29 14.21 34.36
C GLU A 16 31.32 15.05 33.08
N GLU A 17 30.15 15.51 32.64
CA GLU A 17 29.93 16.39 31.49
C GLU A 17 29.87 15.74 30.09
N ALA A 18 28.82 14.96 29.88
CA ALA A 18 27.86 15.44 28.89
C ALA A 18 26.63 15.93 29.65
N PRO A 19 26.36 17.25 29.76
CA PRO A 19 25.06 17.72 30.20
C PRO A 19 24.06 17.21 29.16
N GLY A 20 23.48 16.05 29.47
CA GLY A 20 22.55 15.36 28.61
C GLY A 20 21.36 16.26 28.42
N ASN A 21 21.32 16.98 27.30
CA ASN A 21 20.21 17.82 26.89
C ASN A 21 19.05 16.92 26.46
N ARG A 22 18.54 16.10 27.38
CA ARG A 22 17.41 15.19 27.19
C ARG A 22 16.20 15.97 26.70
N ARG A 23 16.05 17.22 27.16
CA ARG A 23 15.03 18.15 26.67
C ARG A 23 15.26 18.52 25.20
N GLY A 24 16.48 18.89 24.78
CA GLY A 24 16.80 19.15 23.38
C GLY A 24 16.62 17.94 22.46
N LEU A 25 16.98 16.74 22.94
CA LEU A 25 16.77 15.49 22.20
C LEU A 25 15.27 15.17 22.05
N LEU A 26 14.49 15.31 23.13
CA LEU A 26 13.04 15.12 23.09
C LEU A 26 12.35 16.15 22.19
N ILE A 27 12.74 17.42 22.25
CA ILE A 27 12.23 18.48 21.38
C ILE A 27 12.58 18.19 19.92
N GLY A 28 13.81 17.73 19.65
CA GLY A 28 14.24 17.30 18.32
C GLY A 28 13.42 16.11 17.80
N CYS A 29 13.20 15.08 18.61
CA CYS A 29 12.35 13.94 18.25
C CYS A 29 10.91 14.34 18.00
N VAL A 30 10.31 15.16 18.86
CA VAL A 30 8.92 15.64 18.68
C VAL A 30 8.81 16.50 17.42
N GLY A 31 9.78 17.38 17.16
CA GLY A 31 9.84 18.18 15.94
C GLY A 31 9.98 17.33 14.67
N LEU A 32 10.85 16.32 14.70
CA LEU A 32 11.02 15.37 13.60
C LEU A 32 9.71 14.59 13.34
N LEU A 33 9.07 14.12 14.41
CA LEU A 33 7.85 13.32 14.33
C LEU A 33 6.68 14.15 13.78
N LEU A 34 6.55 15.41 14.22
CA LEU A 34 5.59 16.36 13.65
C LEU A 34 5.86 16.61 12.16
N LEU A 35 7.13 16.83 11.77
CA LEU A 35 7.49 17.04 10.38
C LEU A 35 7.18 15.82 9.51
N LEU A 36 7.42 14.62 10.04
CA LEU A 36 7.09 13.36 9.38
C LEU A 36 5.58 13.19 9.20
N VAL A 37 4.79 13.46 10.24
CA VAL A 37 3.32 13.41 10.18
C VAL A 37 2.79 14.42 9.17
N VAL A 38 3.27 15.66 9.20
CA VAL A 38 2.86 16.70 8.25
C VAL A 38 3.24 16.31 6.83
N SER A 39 4.45 15.77 6.62
CA SER A 39 4.89 15.30 5.31
C SER A 39 4.01 14.16 4.79
N VAL A 40 3.63 13.20 5.64
CA VAL A 40 2.69 12.12 5.28
C VAL A 40 1.31 12.67 4.95
N VAL A 41 0.77 13.59 5.74
CA VAL A 41 -0.55 14.19 5.50
C VAL A 41 -0.54 14.99 4.20
N VAL A 42 0.49 15.81 3.97
CA VAL A 42 0.68 16.55 2.72
C VAL A 42 0.82 15.59 1.55
N PHE A 43 1.58 14.51 1.70
CA PHE A 43 1.71 13.48 0.68
C PHE A 43 0.39 12.77 0.40
N LEU A 44 -0.46 12.50 1.39
CA LEU A 44 -1.78 11.89 1.19
C LEU A 44 -2.80 12.86 0.58
N LEU A 45 -2.69 14.16 0.88
CA LEU A 45 -3.55 15.20 0.31
C LEU A 45 -3.15 15.56 -1.12
N ILE A 46 -1.85 15.54 -1.43
CA ILE A 46 -1.30 15.91 -2.75
C ILE A 46 -1.16 14.69 -3.67
N SER A 47 -0.76 13.54 -3.14
CA SER A 47 -0.69 12.30 -3.90
C SER A 47 -2.05 11.61 -3.79
N PRO A 48 -2.89 11.64 -4.84
CA PRO A 48 -4.02 10.75 -4.86
C PRO A 48 -3.45 9.33 -4.78
N LEU A 49 -3.86 8.55 -3.78
CA LEU A 49 -3.76 7.09 -3.89
C LEU A 49 -4.18 6.74 -5.33
N PRO A 50 -3.39 5.92 -6.05
CA PRO A 50 -3.67 5.67 -7.45
C PRO A 50 -5.13 5.25 -7.55
N ARG A 51 -5.93 5.97 -8.35
CA ARG A 51 -7.39 5.81 -8.39
C ARG A 51 -7.79 4.34 -8.63
N GLY A 52 -6.90 3.56 -9.25
CA GLY A 52 -7.02 2.12 -9.45
C GLY A 52 -6.91 1.24 -8.21
N PHE A 53 -6.22 1.67 -7.16
CA PHE A 53 -6.24 0.98 -5.88
C PHE A 53 -7.62 1.10 -5.21
N GLY A 54 -8.23 2.28 -5.26
CA GLY A 54 -9.61 2.49 -4.79
C GLY A 54 -10.62 1.66 -5.59
N ALA A 55 -10.47 1.61 -6.92
CA ALA A 55 -11.30 0.75 -7.78
C ALA A 55 -11.15 -0.74 -7.44
N ALA A 56 -9.93 -1.23 -7.18
CA ALA A 56 -9.69 -2.61 -6.78
C ALA A 56 -10.41 -2.95 -5.47
N LEU A 57 -10.29 -2.09 -4.45
CA LEU A 57 -10.99 -2.27 -3.18
C LEU A 57 -12.51 -2.26 -3.37
N ALA A 58 -13.03 -1.35 -4.19
CA ALA A 58 -14.46 -1.27 -4.49
C ALA A 58 -14.99 -2.51 -5.20
N VAL A 59 -14.24 -3.08 -6.15
CA VAL A 59 -14.57 -4.34 -6.83
C VAL A 59 -14.61 -5.50 -5.82
N ALA A 60 -13.60 -5.59 -4.96
CA ALA A 60 -13.53 -6.63 -3.94
C ALA A 60 -14.69 -6.53 -2.93
N ASP A 61 -15.08 -5.32 -2.54
CA ASP A 61 -16.16 -5.11 -1.56
C ASP A 61 -17.56 -5.32 -2.15
N ARG A 62 -17.81 -4.84 -3.39
CA ARG A 62 -19.12 -4.98 -4.06
C ARG A 62 -19.38 -6.38 -4.59
N GLY A 63 -18.35 -7.17 -4.85
CA GLY A 63 -18.48 -8.49 -5.45
C GLY A 63 -18.90 -9.61 -4.49
N LYS A 64 -19.33 -9.34 -3.25
CA LYS A 64 -19.68 -10.38 -2.27
C LYS A 64 -20.88 -11.20 -2.76
N PRO A 65 -20.84 -12.55 -2.94
CA PRO A 65 -19.85 -13.57 -2.56
C PRO A 65 -18.93 -14.09 -3.70
N ASP A 66 -19.02 -13.51 -4.89
CA ASP A 66 -18.36 -14.00 -6.10
C ASP A 66 -16.90 -13.54 -6.22
N VAL A 67 -16.51 -12.44 -5.57
CA VAL A 67 -15.15 -11.86 -5.61
C VAL A 67 -14.47 -12.03 -4.25
N VAL A 68 -13.27 -12.61 -4.25
CA VAL A 68 -12.44 -12.85 -3.05
C VAL A 68 -11.38 -11.76 -2.88
N GLY A 69 -10.96 -11.12 -3.97
CA GLY A 69 -10.02 -10.03 -3.90
C GLY A 69 -9.75 -9.39 -5.25
N ALA A 70 -9.09 -8.24 -5.23
CA ALA A 70 -8.62 -7.58 -6.44
C ALA A 70 -7.27 -6.91 -6.19
N ASN A 71 -6.35 -7.04 -7.15
CA ASN A 71 -5.01 -6.49 -7.10
C ASN A 71 -4.78 -5.55 -8.27
N TYR A 72 -4.36 -4.32 -7.97
CA TYR A 72 -4.00 -3.32 -8.96
C TYR A 72 -2.48 -3.19 -9.06
N TRP A 73 -1.95 -3.26 -10.28
CA TRP A 73 -0.52 -3.18 -10.58
C TRP A 73 -0.24 -2.03 -11.54
N LEU A 74 0.66 -1.14 -11.11
CA LEU A 74 1.28 -0.15 -11.98
C LEU A 74 2.50 -0.79 -12.63
N THR A 75 2.57 -0.78 -13.96
CA THR A 75 3.76 -1.23 -14.68
C THR A 75 4.55 -0.01 -15.16
N THR A 76 5.87 -0.14 -15.26
CA THR A 76 6.74 0.90 -15.83
C THR A 76 6.73 0.92 -17.36
N SER A 77 6.26 -0.17 -17.96
CA SER A 77 6.05 -0.32 -19.40
C SER A 77 4.68 -0.97 -19.62
N GLY A 78 3.78 -0.24 -20.28
CA GLY A 78 2.41 -0.68 -20.57
C GLY A 78 1.32 -0.04 -19.68
N PRO A 79 0.04 -0.33 -19.97
CA PRO A 79 -1.07 0.18 -19.19
C PRO A 79 -1.13 -0.50 -17.81
N PRO A 80 -1.66 0.18 -16.79
CA PRO A 80 -1.92 -0.45 -15.50
C PRO A 80 -2.84 -1.67 -15.65
N THR A 81 -2.70 -2.62 -14.73
CA THR A 81 -3.47 -3.87 -14.76
C THR A 81 -4.23 -4.12 -13.47
N LEU A 82 -5.50 -4.52 -13.58
CA LEU A 82 -6.36 -4.93 -12.47
C LEU A 82 -6.68 -6.42 -12.58
N ARG A 83 -6.28 -7.21 -11.58
CA ARG A 83 -6.61 -8.64 -11.48
C ARG A 83 -7.67 -8.84 -10.43
N VAL A 84 -8.77 -9.48 -10.79
CA VAL A 84 -9.90 -9.76 -9.91
C VAL A 84 -9.99 -11.25 -9.72
N TYR A 85 -9.99 -11.70 -8.47
CA TYR A 85 -9.98 -13.11 -8.09
C TYR A 85 -11.36 -13.50 -7.60
N LEU A 86 -11.92 -14.54 -8.20
CA LEU A 86 -13.26 -15.02 -7.89
C LEU A 86 -13.27 -16.13 -6.85
N ALA A 87 -14.42 -16.29 -6.21
CA ALA A 87 -14.69 -17.36 -5.27
C ALA A 87 -14.74 -18.73 -5.98
N PRO A 88 -14.47 -19.83 -5.25
CA PRO A 88 -14.65 -21.17 -5.78
C PRO A 88 -16.08 -21.38 -6.30
N GLY A 89 -16.20 -22.03 -7.46
CA GLY A 89 -17.49 -22.34 -8.08
C GLY A 89 -18.02 -21.27 -9.04
N VAL A 90 -17.49 -20.04 -9.02
CA VAL A 90 -17.86 -19.02 -10.01
C VAL A 90 -17.21 -19.35 -11.36
N ARG A 91 -18.03 -19.45 -12.41
CA ARG A 91 -17.61 -19.75 -13.78
C ARG A 91 -18.28 -18.80 -14.77
N GLN A 92 -18.06 -19.03 -16.07
CA GLN A 92 -18.86 -18.39 -17.11
C GLN A 92 -20.33 -18.84 -17.00
N PRO A 93 -21.33 -17.98 -17.33
CA PRO A 93 -21.19 -16.60 -17.84
C PRO A 93 -20.96 -15.54 -16.75
N ARG A 94 -21.09 -15.92 -15.47
CA ARG A 94 -21.03 -15.00 -14.33
C ARG A 94 -19.73 -14.21 -14.26
N ALA A 95 -18.60 -14.83 -14.55
CA ALA A 95 -17.30 -14.15 -14.61
C ALA A 95 -17.27 -13.02 -15.65
N ARG A 96 -17.94 -13.20 -16.80
CA ARG A 96 -18.08 -12.15 -17.82
C ARG A 96 -18.97 -11.01 -17.32
N GLU A 97 -20.08 -11.30 -16.65
CA GLU A 97 -20.94 -10.26 -16.05
C GLU A 97 -20.16 -9.42 -15.04
N ILE A 98 -19.36 -10.06 -14.19
CA ILE A 98 -18.51 -9.36 -13.21
C ILE A 98 -17.48 -8.46 -13.93
N GLY A 99 -16.77 -8.99 -14.93
CA GLY A 99 -15.79 -8.19 -15.68
C GLY A 99 -16.41 -7.02 -16.44
N CYS A 100 -17.50 -7.27 -17.17
CA CYS A 100 -18.14 -6.32 -18.05
C CYS A 100 -19.00 -5.28 -17.32
N GLY A 101 -19.70 -5.69 -16.26
CA GLY A 101 -20.55 -4.81 -15.47
C GLY A 101 -19.77 -4.19 -14.32
N LEU A 102 -19.32 -5.01 -13.37
CA LEU A 102 -18.72 -4.48 -12.14
C LEU A 102 -17.33 -3.86 -12.38
N VAL A 103 -16.41 -4.60 -12.98
CA VAL A 103 -15.01 -4.15 -13.11
C VAL A 103 -14.90 -2.93 -14.03
N ARG A 104 -15.54 -3.00 -15.20
CA ARG A 104 -15.54 -1.89 -16.17
C ARG A 104 -16.19 -0.63 -15.59
N ASP A 105 -17.32 -0.76 -14.89
CA ASP A 105 -17.97 0.39 -14.27
C ASP A 105 -17.10 1.02 -13.17
N GLU A 106 -16.46 0.23 -12.31
CA GLU A 106 -15.57 0.77 -11.28
C GLU A 106 -14.36 1.49 -11.88
N LEU A 107 -13.76 0.93 -12.93
CA LEU A 107 -12.65 1.59 -13.63
C LEU A 107 -13.11 2.90 -14.30
N GLY A 108 -14.32 2.93 -14.86
CA GLY A 108 -14.94 4.14 -15.41
C GLY A 108 -15.20 5.21 -14.34
N ARG A 109 -15.82 4.83 -13.21
CA ARG A 109 -16.06 5.73 -12.06
C ARG A 109 -14.77 6.28 -11.48
N ALA A 110 -13.70 5.48 -11.46
CA ALA A 110 -12.39 5.89 -11.00
C ALA A 110 -11.59 6.71 -12.05
N GLY A 111 -12.11 6.88 -13.26
CA GLY A 111 -11.49 7.67 -14.33
C GLY A 111 -10.19 7.04 -14.88
N ILE A 112 -10.13 5.71 -14.91
CA ILE A 112 -8.95 4.92 -15.33
C ILE A 112 -9.38 3.77 -16.26
N SER A 113 -10.30 4.06 -17.19
CA SER A 113 -10.89 3.10 -18.12
C SER A 113 -9.89 2.44 -19.09
N ASP A 114 -8.70 3.03 -19.22
CA ASP A 114 -7.56 2.51 -19.98
C ASP A 114 -6.82 1.36 -19.24
N THR A 115 -7.13 1.14 -17.96
CA THR A 115 -6.60 0.01 -17.18
C THR A 115 -7.05 -1.31 -17.78
N SER A 116 -6.09 -2.17 -18.12
CA SER A 116 -6.39 -3.54 -18.53
C SER A 116 -6.85 -4.35 -17.33
N TRP A 117 -7.80 -5.26 -17.52
CA TRP A 117 -8.30 -6.08 -16.42
C TRP A 117 -8.45 -7.55 -16.80
N THR A 118 -8.35 -8.41 -15.78
CA THR A 118 -8.53 -9.85 -15.90
C THR A 118 -9.29 -10.38 -14.69
N VAL A 119 -10.31 -11.19 -14.95
CA VAL A 119 -11.07 -11.93 -13.96
C VAL A 119 -10.57 -13.37 -13.94
N ILE A 120 -10.13 -13.82 -12.77
CA ILE A 120 -9.39 -15.05 -12.55
C ILE A 120 -10.22 -15.96 -11.63
N ALA A 121 -10.45 -17.20 -12.04
CA ALA A 121 -11.09 -18.22 -11.22
C ALA A 121 -10.23 -18.59 -10.00
N ALA A 122 -10.83 -19.22 -8.99
CA ALA A 122 -10.08 -19.80 -7.87
C ALA A 122 -9.02 -20.84 -8.31
N THR A 123 -9.18 -21.44 -9.49
CA THR A 123 -8.21 -22.38 -10.10
C THR A 123 -7.01 -21.69 -10.74
N GLY A 124 -7.01 -20.35 -10.85
CA GLY A 124 -6.01 -19.56 -11.57
C GLY A 124 -6.30 -19.37 -13.06
N GLU A 125 -7.37 -19.94 -13.58
CA GLU A 125 -7.80 -19.76 -14.98
C GLU A 125 -8.33 -18.34 -15.23
N SER A 126 -7.91 -17.72 -16.33
CA SER A 126 -8.47 -16.44 -16.78
C SER A 126 -9.84 -16.67 -17.43
N LEU A 127 -10.91 -16.23 -16.78
CA LEU A 127 -12.27 -16.42 -17.28
C LEU A 127 -12.75 -15.26 -18.16
N ALA A 128 -12.40 -14.02 -17.82
CA ALA A 128 -12.74 -12.84 -18.61
C ALA A 128 -11.62 -11.80 -18.56
N THR A 129 -11.52 -10.98 -19.59
CA THR A 129 -10.46 -9.98 -19.79
C THR A 129 -11.03 -8.69 -20.35
N SER A 130 -10.23 -7.63 -20.35
CA SER A 130 -10.53 -6.36 -21.03
C SER A 130 -10.90 -6.51 -22.51
N SER A 131 -10.42 -7.55 -23.19
CA SER A 131 -10.78 -7.90 -24.57
C SER A 131 -12.04 -8.75 -24.72
N THR A 132 -12.65 -9.18 -23.61
CA THR A 132 -13.89 -9.97 -23.65
C THR A 132 -15.05 -9.11 -24.14
N ILE A 133 -15.78 -9.62 -25.13
CA ILE A 133 -16.98 -8.96 -25.66
C ILE A 133 -18.05 -8.94 -24.57
N CYS A 134 -18.51 -7.74 -24.24
CA CYS A 134 -19.56 -7.52 -23.26
C CYS A 134 -20.93 -7.47 -23.95
N PRO A 135 -21.97 -8.01 -23.30
CA PRO A 135 -23.34 -7.92 -23.78
C PRO A 135 -23.86 -6.48 -23.74
#